data_AF-A0A0B7C4C1-F1
#
_entry.id   AF-A0A0B7C4C1-F1
#
_cell.length_a   1.000
_cell.length_b   1.000
_cell.length_c   1.000
_cell.angle_alpha   90.00
_cell.angle_beta   90.00
_cell.angle_gamma   90.00
#
_symmetry.space_group_name_H-M   'P 1'
#
loop_
_entity.id
_entity.type
_entity.pdbx_description
1 polymer ?
#
loop_
_entity_poly.entity_id
_entity_poly.type
_entity_poly.pdbx_seq_one_letter_code
_entity_poly.pdbx_strand_id
1 'polypeptide(L)'
;EIVQTSVIKEVIVQGIQSEYIHLTLTPRQPGQLRVVGLAYNLGTSSLAQNSSLQDSVQHKPSYTNTVLVRGKQKLEPQGPRMNGTKEERTQKLYGPDRRLDLVVHDEMPRLEVVFCHFPEK
;
A
#
# COMPACT_ATOMS: atom_id res chain seq x y z
N GLU A 1 4.42 5.00 -18.71
CA GLU A 1 4.15 5.28 -17.29
C GLU A 1 5.09 4.42 -16.45
N ILE A 2 5.87 5.03 -15.55
CA ILE A 2 6.99 4.38 -14.84
C ILE A 2 6.48 3.41 -13.74
N VAL A 3 5.30 3.71 -13.18
CA VAL A 3 4.64 2.93 -12.13
C VAL A 3 3.16 2.89 -12.45
N GLN A 4 2.53 1.71 -12.40
CA GLN A 4 1.08 1.62 -12.39
C GLN A 4 0.61 1.57 -10.94
N THR A 5 -0.30 2.47 -10.58
CA THR A 5 -0.98 2.45 -9.27
C THR A 5 -2.37 1.86 -9.43
N SER A 6 -2.72 0.89 -8.59
CA SER A 6 -4.08 0.37 -8.50
C SER A 6 -4.84 1.19 -7.46
N VAL A 7 -6.00 1.71 -7.86
CA VAL A 7 -6.95 2.32 -6.92
C VAL A 7 -7.82 1.19 -6.38
N ILE A 8 -7.71 0.91 -5.08
CA ILE A 8 -8.58 -0.06 -4.42
C ILE A 8 -10.01 0.47 -4.34
N LYS A 9 -10.99 -0.44 -4.22
CA LYS A 9 -12.39 -0.08 -3.93
C LYS A 9 -12.46 0.70 -2.61
N GLU A 10 -13.43 1.59 -2.50
CA GLU A 10 -13.73 2.32 -1.27
C GLU A 10 -13.83 1.35 -0.07
N VAL A 11 -13.15 1.68 1.02
CA VAL A 11 -13.15 0.90 2.26
C VAL A 11 -14.01 1.64 3.27
N ILE A 12 -15.11 1.03 3.70
CA ILE A 12 -15.97 1.56 4.76
C ILE A 12 -15.47 1.00 6.09
N VAL A 13 -15.03 1.89 6.98
CA VAL A 13 -14.55 1.53 8.33
C VAL A 13 -15.54 2.06 9.36
N GLN A 14 -16.04 1.20 10.23
CA GLN A 14 -16.92 1.62 11.33
C GLN A 14 -16.11 2.30 12.45
N GLY A 15 -16.77 3.12 13.28
CA GLY A 15 -16.12 4.03 14.25
C GLY A 15 -15.21 3.43 15.33
N ILE A 16 -15.04 2.10 15.37
CA ILE A 16 -14.21 1.37 16.34
C ILE A 16 -13.48 0.19 15.65
N GLN A 17 -13.65 0.03 14.33
CA GLN A 17 -13.08 -1.08 13.59
C GLN A 17 -11.68 -0.74 13.09
N SER A 18 -10.76 -1.71 13.19
CA SER A 18 -9.44 -1.64 12.57
C SER A 18 -9.37 -2.66 11.45
N GLU A 19 -9.24 -2.19 10.22
CA GLU A 19 -9.09 -3.04 9.03
C GLU A 19 -7.71 -2.87 8.41
N TYR A 20 -7.13 -3.98 7.98
CA TYR A 20 -5.88 -3.96 7.22
C TYR A 20 -6.17 -3.70 5.75
N ILE A 21 -5.56 -2.66 5.22
CA ILE A 21 -5.68 -2.32 3.79
C ILE A 21 -4.44 -2.85 3.06
N HIS A 22 -4.66 -3.78 2.14
CA HIS A 22 -3.60 -4.26 1.24
C HIS A 22 -3.52 -3.37 0.00
N LEU A 23 -2.36 -2.74 -0.20
CA LEU A 23 -2.06 -1.92 -1.37
C LEU A 23 -0.97 -2.62 -2.18
N THR A 24 -1.21 -2.76 -3.49
CA THR A 24 -0.28 -3.41 -4.42
C THR A 24 0.24 -2.39 -5.41
N LEU A 25 1.55 -2.43 -5.65
CA LEU A 25 2.23 -1.62 -6.65
C LEU A 25 3.03 -2.55 -7.56
N THR A 26 2.87 -2.38 -8.87
CA THR A 26 3.61 -3.13 -9.89
C THR A 26 4.55 -2.17 -10.61
N PRO A 27 5.88 -2.30 -10.42
CA PRO A 27 6.84 -1.50 -11.16
C PRO A 27 6.83 -1.91 -12.64
N ARG A 28 6.99 -0.94 -13.55
CA ARG A 28 6.97 -1.18 -15.01
C ARG A 28 8.30 -0.89 -15.70
N GLN A 29 9.27 -0.37 -14.95
CA GLN A 29 10.60 -0.04 -15.45
C GLN A 29 11.65 -0.29 -14.36
N PRO A 30 12.88 -0.67 -14.74
CA PRO A 30 14.01 -0.74 -13.81
C PRO A 30 14.34 0.61 -13.20
N GLY A 31 15.02 0.59 -12.06
CA GLY A 31 15.51 1.78 -11.38
C GLY A 31 15.19 1.80 -9.90
N GLN A 32 15.30 2.98 -9.29
CA GLN A 32 14.99 3.18 -7.88
C GLN A 32 13.52 3.58 -7.71
N LEU A 33 12.80 2.83 -6.90
CA LEU A 33 11.42 3.07 -6.53
C LEU A 33 11.33 3.34 -5.03
N ARG A 34 10.79 4.50 -4.66
CA ARG A 34 10.60 4.88 -3.26
C ARG A 34 9.14 5.13 -2.94
N VAL A 35 8.61 4.42 -1.95
CA VAL A 35 7.26 4.61 -1.42
C VAL A 35 7.33 5.58 -0.24
N VAL A 36 6.85 6.81 -0.44
CA VAL A 36 6.96 7.90 0.55
C VAL A 36 5.75 8.04 1.47
N GLY A 37 4.60 7.50 1.07
CA GLY A 37 3.35 7.80 1.72
C GLY A 37 2.12 7.32 0.96
N LEU A 38 0.97 7.55 1.58
CA LEU A 38 -0.35 7.31 1.01
C LEU A 38 -1.09 8.63 0.86
N ALA A 39 -1.90 8.76 -0.18
CA ALA A 39 -2.87 9.84 -0.31
C ALA A 39 -4.26 9.21 -0.44
N TYR A 40 -5.24 9.78 0.24
CA TYR A 40 -6.59 9.22 0.28
C TYR A 40 -7.63 10.34 0.37
N ASN A 41 -8.88 10.00 0.08
CA ASN A 41 -10.04 10.84 0.35
C ASN A 41 -10.87 10.16 1.44
N LEU A 42 -11.09 10.86 2.54
CA LEU A 42 -11.87 10.39 3.67
C LEU A 42 -13.23 11.06 3.66
N GLY A 43 -14.31 10.28 3.63
CA GLY A 43 -15.67 10.78 3.72
C GLY A 43 -16.42 10.08 4.84
N THR A 44 -17.44 10.74 5.37
CA THR A 44 -18.48 10.05 6.11
C THR A 44 -19.45 9.47 5.08
N SER A 45 -19.68 8.16 5.08
CA SER A 45 -20.81 7.60 4.34
C SER A 45 -22.08 8.21 4.93
N SER A 46 -22.65 9.21 4.26
CA SER A 46 -23.95 9.77 4.64
C SER A 46 -24.99 8.69 4.37
N LEU A 47 -25.28 7.89 5.40
CA LEU A 47 -26.53 7.18 5.62
C LEU A 47 -27.26 6.76 4.33
N ALA A 48 -26.90 5.59 3.78
CA ALA A 48 -27.83 4.80 2.97
C ALA A 48 -28.95 4.16 3.84
N GLN A 49 -29.09 4.58 5.10
CA GLN A 49 -30.13 4.15 6.02
C GLN A 49 -30.72 5.37 6.70
N ASN A 50 -31.64 6.06 6.01
CA ASN A 50 -32.78 6.80 6.58
C ASN A 50 -33.56 7.53 5.47
N SER A 51 -34.04 6.79 4.46
CA SER A 51 -35.18 7.25 3.66
C SER A 51 -36.25 6.15 3.62
N SER A 52 -36.63 5.68 4.80
CA SER A 52 -37.88 4.96 5.01
C SER A 52 -39.03 5.95 5.22
N LEU A 53 -39.23 6.90 4.32
CA LEU A 53 -40.46 7.68 4.17
C LEU A 53 -40.56 8.13 2.69
N GLN A 54 -41.52 7.52 1.98
CA GLN A 54 -42.30 7.97 0.81
C GLN A 54 -41.82 9.30 0.15
N ASP A 55 -41.58 9.41 -1.15
CA ASP A 55 -42.56 9.26 -2.22
C ASP A 55 -41.86 9.32 -3.60
N SER A 56 -42.54 8.77 -4.59
CA SER A 56 -42.24 8.54 -6.01
C SER A 56 -41.65 9.70 -6.85
N VAL A 57 -40.36 9.63 -7.26
CA VAL A 57 -39.87 10.15 -8.57
C VAL A 57 -38.58 9.41 -9.00
N GLN A 58 -38.50 9.04 -10.29
CA GLN A 58 -37.42 8.31 -10.95
C GLN A 58 -36.01 8.97 -10.91
N HIS A 59 -35.01 8.11 -10.69
CA HIS A 59 -33.65 8.10 -11.26
C HIS A 59 -32.77 9.38 -11.22
N LYS A 60 -31.83 9.39 -10.27
CA LYS A 60 -30.36 9.31 -10.47
C LYS A 60 -29.72 9.13 -9.07
N PRO A 61 -28.72 8.25 -8.88
CA PRO A 61 -27.94 8.28 -7.65
C PRO A 61 -27.26 9.66 -7.57
N SER A 62 -27.75 10.50 -6.66
CA SER A 62 -27.26 11.86 -6.47
C SER A 62 -25.89 11.80 -5.80
N TYR A 63 -24.83 12.07 -6.56
CA TYR A 63 -23.43 12.16 -6.10
C TYR A 63 -23.17 13.40 -5.21
N THR A 64 -24.15 13.89 -4.47
CA THR A 64 -24.10 15.21 -3.83
C THR A 64 -24.16 15.11 -2.31
N ASN A 65 -23.06 15.54 -1.68
CA ASN A 65 -22.86 15.92 -0.27
C ASN A 65 -22.18 14.94 0.70
N THR A 66 -21.35 14.01 0.23
CA THR A 66 -20.27 13.52 1.10
C THR A 66 -19.12 14.52 1.05
N VAL A 67 -18.96 15.31 2.11
CA VAL A 67 -17.75 16.14 2.28
C VAL A 67 -16.56 15.18 2.35
N LEU A 68 -15.72 15.19 1.31
CA LEU A 68 -14.49 14.42 1.27
C LEU A 68 -13.34 15.28 1.74
N VAL A 69 -12.62 14.78 2.74
CA VAL A 69 -11.38 15.38 3.25
C VAL A 69 -10.22 14.63 2.60
N ARG A 70 -9.43 15.34 1.80
CA ARG A 70 -8.23 14.77 1.20
C ARG A 70 -7.11 14.69 2.26
N GLY A 71 -6.66 13.47 2.53
CA GLY A 71 -5.59 13.17 3.47
C GLY A 71 -4.31 12.73 2.77
N LYS A 72 -3.18 12.89 3.47
CA LYS A 72 -1.90 12.29 3.12
C LYS A 72 -1.25 11.74 4.38
N GLN A 73 -0.77 10.51 4.33
CA GLN A 73 -0.02 9.87 5.40
C GLN A 73 1.40 9.62 4.92
N LYS A 74 2.39 10.28 5.53
CA LYS A 74 3.80 9.96 5.27
C LYS A 74 4.14 8.62 5.94
N LEU A 75 4.94 7.80 5.26
CA LEU A 75 5.45 6.56 5.81
C LEU A 75 6.93 6.76 6.19
N GLU A 76 7.22 6.62 7.47
CA GLU A 76 8.58 6.70 8.05
C GLU A 76 8.84 5.42 8.86
N PRO A 77 9.12 4.29 8.17
CA PRO A 77 9.31 3.04 8.87
C PRO A 77 10.57 3.11 9.74
N GLN A 78 10.44 2.63 10.97
CA GLN A 78 11.55 2.58 11.93
C GLN A 78 12.23 1.21 11.84
N GLY A 79 13.56 1.23 11.74
CA GLY A 79 14.37 0.03 11.65
C GLY A 79 14.51 -0.71 12.99
N PRO A 80 15.29 -1.80 13.03
CA PRO A 80 15.49 -2.58 14.24
C PRO A 80 16.22 -1.76 15.30
N ARG A 81 15.84 -1.97 16.57
CA ARG A 81 16.52 -1.35 17.72
C ARG A 81 17.94 -1.91 17.86
N MET A 82 18.92 -1.02 17.91
CA MET A 82 20.31 -1.37 18.15
C MET A 82 20.55 -1.57 19.65
N ASN A 83 21.23 -2.66 20.01
CA ASN A 83 21.52 -3.01 21.41
C ASN A 83 22.93 -3.62 21.58
N GLY A 84 23.84 -3.40 20.63
CA GLY A 84 25.21 -3.93 20.67
C GLY A 84 26.10 -3.23 21.69
N THR A 85 25.95 -1.90 21.84
CA THR A 85 26.73 -1.10 22.79
C THR A 85 25.88 -0.52 23.92
N LYS A 86 26.53 -0.07 25.01
CA LYS A 86 25.83 0.61 26.12
C LYS A 86 25.22 1.92 25.64
N GLU A 87 25.93 2.61 24.76
CA GLU A 87 25.54 3.85 24.11
C GLU A 87 24.27 3.63 23.28
N GLU A 88 24.27 2.62 22.40
CA GLU A 88 23.10 2.25 21.58
C GLU A 88 21.87 1.94 22.45
N ARG A 89 22.04 1.17 23.52
CA ARG A 89 20.94 0.81 24.44
C ARG A 89 20.39 2.04 25.16
N THR A 90 21.27 2.89 25.68
CA THR A 90 20.90 4.06 26.48
C THR A 90 20.25 5.13 25.62
N GLN A 91 20.76 5.35 24.40
CA GLN A 91 20.25 6.34 23.45
C GLN A 91 19.08 5.84 22.60
N LYS A 92 18.67 4.56 22.75
CA LYS A 92 17.61 3.94 21.94
C LYS A 92 17.88 4.12 20.44
N LEU A 93 19.08 3.77 19.97
CA LEU A 93 19.41 3.90 18.56
C LEU A 93 18.67 2.86 17.71
N TYR A 94 18.34 3.24 16.48
CA TYR A 94 17.65 2.39 15.52
C TYR A 94 18.47 2.31 14.24
N GLY A 95 18.51 1.12 13.65
CA GLY A 95 19.14 0.91 12.35
C GLY A 95 18.33 1.53 11.21
N PRO A 96 18.92 1.61 10.01
CA PRO A 96 18.20 2.07 8.83
C PRO A 96 17.06 1.10 8.46
N ASP A 97 15.94 1.63 7.99
CA ASP A 97 14.84 0.86 7.40
C ASP A 97 14.67 1.27 5.94
N ARG A 98 14.82 0.30 5.03
CA ARG A 98 14.74 0.49 3.58
C ARG A 98 13.61 -0.34 2.95
N ARG A 99 12.65 -0.81 3.74
CA ARG A 99 11.54 -1.65 3.23
C ARG A 99 10.68 -0.96 2.17
N LEU A 100 10.69 0.37 2.14
CA LEU A 100 9.98 1.19 1.18
C LEU A 100 10.88 1.77 0.07
N ASP A 101 12.17 1.41 0.07
CA ASP A 101 13.15 1.79 -0.95
C ASP A 101 13.56 0.54 -1.74
N LEU A 102 12.97 0.38 -2.93
CA LEU A 102 13.13 -0.79 -3.79
C LEU A 102 14.06 -0.46 -4.96
N VAL A 103 14.90 -1.42 -5.34
CA VAL A 103 15.63 -1.38 -6.60
C VAL A 103 14.98 -2.38 -7.55
N VAL A 104 14.33 -1.86 -8.57
CA VAL A 104 13.69 -2.65 -9.63
C VAL A 104 14.77 -3.00 -10.64
N HIS A 105 14.98 -4.30 -10.84
CA HIS A 105 15.87 -4.83 -11.87
C HIS A 105 15.06 -5.26 -13.09
N ASP A 106 15.72 -5.32 -14.24
CA ASP A 106 15.17 -5.98 -15.43
C ASP A 106 14.87 -7.46 -15.14
N GLU A 107 13.97 -8.05 -15.93
CA GLU A 107 13.75 -9.49 -15.92
C GLU A 107 15.09 -10.20 -16.19
N MET A 108 15.60 -10.93 -15.19
CA MET A 108 16.85 -11.65 -15.34
C MET A 108 16.65 -12.86 -16.25
N PRO A 109 17.51 -13.08 -17.25
CA PRO A 109 17.43 -14.29 -18.06
C PRO A 109 17.69 -15.51 -17.17
N ARG A 110 16.75 -16.46 -17.16
CA ARG A 110 16.89 -17.71 -16.43
C ARG A 110 17.77 -18.67 -17.25
N LEU A 111 18.94 -19.01 -16.73
CA LEU A 111 19.78 -20.06 -17.32
C LEU A 111 19.27 -21.42 -16.86
N GLU A 112 18.87 -22.27 -17.80
CA GLU A 112 18.52 -23.67 -17.57
C GLU A 112 19.58 -24.55 -18.25
N VAL A 113 20.18 -25.46 -17.48
CA VAL A 113 21.18 -26.41 -17.98
C VAL A 113 20.59 -27.81 -17.85
N VAL A 114 20.40 -28.48 -19.00
CA VAL A 114 19.96 -29.86 -19.08
C VAL A 114 21.15 -30.72 -19.48
N PHE A 115 21.46 -31.73 -18.67
CA PHE A 115 22.48 -32.71 -19.01
C PHE A 115 21.86 -33.84 -19.81
N CYS A 116 22.34 -34.03 -21.03
CA CYS A 116 21.99 -35.18 -21.86
C CYS A 116 23.17 -36.15 -21.84
N HIS A 117 22.92 -37.40 -21.39
CA HIS A 117 23.87 -38.53 -21.38
C HIS A 117 24.97 -38.48 -20.32
N PHE A 118 24.64 -38.97 -19.12
CA PHE A 118 25.67 -39.31 -18.14
C PHE A 118 26.47 -40.53 -18.64
N PRO A 119 27.80 -40.53 -18.55
CA PRO A 119 28.60 -41.69 -18.93
C PRO A 119 28.28 -42.86 -17.99
N GLU A 120 27.91 -44.01 -18.56
CA GLU A 120 27.78 -45.27 -17.84
C GLU A 120 29.17 -45.85 -17.57
N LYS A 121 29.37 -46.41 -16.37
CA LYS A 121 30.63 -47.03 -15.94
C LYS A 121 30.82 -48.42 -16.51
#